data_AF-A0A2V8LVX0-F1
#
_entry.id   AF-A0A2V8LVX0-F1
#
_cell.length_a   1.000
_cell.length_b   1.000
_cell.length_c   1.000
_cell.angle_alpha   90.00
_cell.angle_beta   90.00
_cell.angle_gamma   90.00
#
_symmetry.space_group_name_H-M   'P 1'
#
loop_
_entity.id
_entity.type
_entity.pdbx_description
1 polymer ?
#
loop_
_entity_poly.entity_id
_entity_poly.type
_entity_poly.pdbx_seq_one_letter_code
_entity_poly.pdbx_strand_id
1 'polypeptide(L)'
;ALTLGASGFCPNIRGNLGRNSIIGPGLFNADFSVVKNNYIPRISETFNVQFRAEMFNVLNRANFAPPALNPNTGGGAMQAIFTNGQPNPQFGQIVATQTPARQIQLALKVIW
;
A
#
# COMPACT_ATOMS: atom_id res chain seq x y z
N ALA A 1 -11.65 -40.11 -35.50
CA ALA A 1 -10.67 -40.22 -34.40
C ALA A 1 -11.06 -39.20 -33.33
N LEU A 2 -11.69 -39.66 -32.25
CA LEU A 2 -11.98 -38.81 -31.09
C LEU A 2 -10.72 -38.72 -30.24
N THR A 3 -10.02 -37.58 -30.29
CA THR A 3 -8.97 -37.27 -29.33
C THR A 3 -9.63 -36.73 -28.06
N LEU A 4 -10.12 -37.66 -27.22
CA LEU A 4 -10.35 -37.42 -25.79
C LEU A 4 -8.99 -37.25 -25.11
N GLY A 5 -8.42 -36.07 -25.21
CA GLY A 5 -7.24 -35.66 -24.46
C GLY A 5 -7.52 -34.28 -23.90
N ALA A 6 -7.87 -34.19 -22.63
CA ALA A 6 -8.05 -32.93 -21.94
C ALA A 6 -6.73 -32.14 -21.99
N SER A 7 -6.59 -31.26 -22.98
CA SER A 7 -5.52 -30.28 -23.09
C SER A 7 -5.74 -29.19 -22.04
N GLY A 8 -5.51 -29.50 -20.77
CA GLY A 8 -5.75 -28.50 -19.74
C GLY A 8 -5.27 -28.77 -18.33
N PHE A 9 -4.85 -29.99 -17.97
CA PHE A 9 -4.46 -30.27 -16.59
C PHE A 9 -3.32 -31.29 -16.52
N CYS A 10 -2.10 -30.83 -16.82
CA CYS A 10 -0.90 -31.54 -16.40
C CYS A 10 -0.58 -31.08 -14.97
N PRO A 11 -0.74 -31.91 -13.91
CA PRO A 11 -0.62 -31.47 -12.51
C PRO A 11 0.77 -30.93 -12.14
N ASN A 12 1.78 -31.23 -12.97
CA ASN A 12 3.19 -30.86 -12.78
C ASN A 12 3.53 -29.44 -13.26
N ILE A 13 2.67 -28.75 -14.01
CA ILE A 13 3.03 -27.47 -14.65
C ILE A 13 3.30 -26.34 -13.66
N ARG A 14 2.73 -26.42 -12.45
CA ARG A 14 2.99 -25.50 -11.34
C ARG A 14 3.90 -26.29 -10.41
N GLY A 15 5.17 -25.90 -10.29
CA GLY A 15 6.18 -26.61 -9.49
C GLY A 15 5.77 -26.85 -8.03
N ASN A 16 6.61 -27.54 -7.26
CA ASN A 16 6.30 -27.97 -5.88
C ASN A 16 6.48 -26.88 -4.80
N LEU A 17 6.44 -25.60 -5.17
CA LEU A 17 6.68 -24.50 -4.24
C LEU A 17 5.54 -24.42 -3.21
N GLY A 18 5.90 -24.34 -1.93
CA GLY A 18 4.94 -24.24 -0.84
C GLY A 18 4.11 -22.95 -0.87
N ARG A 19 2.94 -22.99 -0.23
CA ARG A 19 2.08 -21.82 -0.01
C ARG A 19 2.83 -20.79 0.85
N ASN A 20 2.63 -19.50 0.59
CA ASN A 20 3.25 -18.37 1.32
C ASN A 20 4.79 -18.30 1.23
N SER A 21 5.36 -18.84 0.15
CA SER A 21 6.81 -18.78 -0.13
C SER A 21 7.30 -17.42 -0.62
N ILE A 22 6.39 -16.55 -1.09
CA ILE A 22 6.73 -15.21 -1.60
C ILE A 22 6.60 -14.19 -0.47
N ILE A 23 7.71 -13.52 -0.18
CA ILE A 23 7.79 -12.44 0.81
C ILE A 23 7.58 -11.10 0.09
N GLY A 24 6.63 -10.29 0.59
CA GLY A 24 6.32 -8.98 0.02
C GLY A 24 7.31 -7.88 0.44
N PRO A 25 7.22 -6.68 -0.19
CA PRO A 25 8.02 -5.53 0.20
C PRO A 25 7.77 -5.12 1.66
N GLY A 26 8.82 -4.69 2.36
CA GLY A 26 8.69 -4.15 3.70
C GLY A 26 8.00 -2.78 3.71
N LEU A 27 7.07 -2.59 4.65
CA LEU A 27 6.38 -1.32 4.87
C LEU A 27 7.08 -0.52 5.97
N PHE A 28 7.49 0.70 5.67
CA PHE A 28 8.00 1.64 6.68
C PHE A 28 7.39 3.01 6.47
N ASN A 29 6.65 3.48 7.45
CA ASN A 29 5.99 4.78 7.43
C ASN A 29 6.27 5.54 8.72
N ALA A 30 6.55 6.84 8.59
CA ALA A 30 6.83 7.73 9.70
C ALA A 30 5.96 8.97 9.56
N ASP A 31 5.11 9.19 10.56
CA ASP A 31 4.19 10.32 10.64
C ASP A 31 4.58 11.24 11.79
N PHE A 32 4.38 12.54 11.61
CA PHE A 32 4.74 13.56 12.57
C PHE A 32 3.58 14.52 12.80
N SER A 33 3.25 14.78 14.06
CA SER A 33 2.19 15.72 14.43
C SER A 33 2.69 16.65 15.54
N VAL A 34 2.45 17.94 15.37
CA VAL A 34 2.75 18.98 16.35
C VAL A 34 1.49 19.76 16.63
N VAL A 35 1.15 19.85 17.92
CA VAL A 35 0.04 20.65 18.41
C VAL A 35 0.57 21.67 19.41
N LYS A 36 0.31 22.94 19.17
CA LYS A 36 0.68 24.04 20.04
C LYS A 36 -0.58 24.80 20.49
N ASN A 37 -0.84 24.77 21.79
CA ASN A 37 -1.88 25.58 22.41
C ASN A 37 -1.27 26.91 22.85
N ASN A 38 -1.83 28.01 22.37
CA ASN A 38 -1.47 29.36 22.74
C ASN A 38 -2.64 29.96 23.54
N TYR A 39 -2.49 29.99 24.86
CA TYR A 39 -3.42 30.67 25.76
C TYR A 39 -3.14 32.17 25.72
N ILE A 40 -4.15 32.98 25.41
CA ILE A 40 -4.01 34.45 25.32
C ILE A 40 -4.82 35.09 26.46
N PRO A 41 -4.24 35.22 27.67
CA PRO A 41 -4.93 35.77 28.83
C PRO A 41 -5.22 37.28 28.71
N ARG A 42 -4.63 37.97 27.72
CA ARG A 42 -4.89 39.40 27.45
C ARG A 42 -6.25 39.67 26.79
N ILE A 43 -6.91 38.67 26.22
CA ILE A 43 -8.21 38.84 25.52
C ILE A 43 -9.35 38.22 26.35
N SER A 44 -9.16 37.01 26.88
CA SER A 44 -10.06 36.36 27.85
C SER A 44 -9.31 35.23 28.56
N GLU A 45 -9.68 34.93 29.80
CA GLU A 45 -9.14 33.79 30.56
C GLU A 45 -9.45 32.44 29.90
N THR A 46 -10.47 32.37 29.03
CA THR A 46 -10.87 31.17 28.28
C THR A 46 -10.33 31.13 26.85
N PHE A 47 -9.70 32.20 26.36
CA PHE A 47 -9.28 32.28 24.95
C PHE A 47 -8.04 31.43 24.67
N ASN A 48 -8.20 30.39 23.87
CA ASN A 48 -7.14 29.47 23.49
C ASN A 48 -7.11 29.26 21.98
N VAL A 49 -5.94 29.44 21.37
CA VAL A 49 -5.69 29.17 19.96
C VAL A 49 -4.79 27.95 19.85
N GLN A 50 -5.32 26.87 19.28
CA GLN A 50 -4.59 25.66 19.00
C GLN A 50 -4.12 25.64 17.53
N PHE A 51 -2.82 25.65 17.33
CA PHE A 51 -2.19 25.40 16.05
C PHE A 51 -1.83 23.92 15.95
N ARG A 52 -2.25 23.27 14.86
CA ARG A 52 -1.92 21.87 14.58
C ARG A 52 -1.25 21.78 13.22
N ALA A 53 -0.12 21.09 13.18
CA ALA A 53 0.59 20.74 11.96
C ALA A 53 0.79 19.22 11.93
N GLU A 54 0.28 18.57 10.89
CA GLU A 54 0.35 17.13 10.69
C GLU A 54 1.11 16.86 9.38
N MET A 55 2.14 16.03 9.44
CA MET A 55 2.96 15.62 8.31
C MET A 55 2.94 14.10 8.21
N PHE A 56 2.22 13.58 7.20
CA PHE A 56 2.17 12.16 6.90
C PHE A 56 3.30 11.78 5.95
N ASN A 57 3.93 10.62 6.18
CA ASN A 57 5.09 10.15 5.42
C ASN A 57 6.22 11.20 5.38
N VAL A 58 6.71 11.62 6.56
CA VAL A 58 7.70 12.70 6.70
C VAL A 58 9.00 12.42 5.96
N LEU A 59 9.42 11.16 5.92
CA LEU A 59 10.62 10.71 5.19
C LEU A 59 10.42 10.58 3.68
N ASN A 60 9.18 10.81 3.18
CA ASN A 60 8.80 10.64 1.78
C ASN A 60 9.27 9.30 1.19
N ARG A 61 9.16 8.23 1.99
CA ARG A 61 9.55 6.89 1.55
C ARG A 61 8.44 6.31 0.68
N ALA A 62 8.81 5.85 -0.51
CA ALA A 62 7.90 5.07 -1.34
C ALA A 62 7.73 3.67 -0.74
N ASN A 63 6.52 3.37 -0.25
CA ASN A 63 6.17 2.04 0.21
C ASN A 63 5.44 1.31 -0.90
N PHE A 64 6.08 0.29 -1.46
CA PHE A 64 5.54 -0.51 -2.54
C PHE A 64 4.45 -1.44 -2.05
N ALA A 65 3.33 -1.50 -2.77
CA ALA A 65 2.26 -2.43 -2.46
C ALA A 65 2.68 -3.87 -2.83
N PRO A 66 2.20 -4.89 -2.10
CA PRO A 66 2.34 -6.25 -2.56
C PRO A 66 1.61 -6.44 -3.90
N PRO A 67 2.11 -7.34 -4.78
CA PRO A 67 1.47 -7.61 -6.06
C PRO A 67 0.03 -8.11 -5.85
N ALA A 68 -0.95 -7.37 -6.34
CA ALA A 68 -2.36 -7.73 -6.26
C ALA A 68 -2.75 -8.71 -7.38
N LEU A 69 -3.85 -9.45 -7.18
CA LEU A 69 -4.42 -10.34 -8.21
C LEU A 69 -5.01 -9.59 -9.41
N ASN A 70 -5.12 -8.27 -9.33
CA ASN A 70 -5.70 -7.44 -10.36
C ASN A 70 -4.65 -6.43 -10.88
N PRO A 71 -4.23 -6.57 -12.16
CA PRO A 71 -3.33 -5.66 -12.86
C PRO A 71 -3.73 -4.18 -12.78
N ASN A 72 -5.04 -3.91 -12.66
CA ASN A 72 -5.61 -2.57 -12.64
C ASN A 72 -5.71 -1.95 -11.24
N THR A 73 -5.46 -2.72 -10.17
CA THR A 73 -5.52 -2.24 -8.78
C THR A 73 -4.20 -2.39 -8.03
N GLY A 74 -3.07 -2.53 -8.73
CA GLY A 74 -1.75 -2.28 -8.12
C GLY A 74 -0.73 -3.41 -8.14
N GLY A 75 -0.94 -4.49 -8.89
CA GLY A 75 0.12 -5.48 -9.10
C GLY A 75 -0.21 -6.54 -10.14
N GLY A 76 0.82 -7.25 -10.57
CA GLY A 76 0.65 -8.38 -11.47
C GLY A 76 0.37 -9.68 -10.71
N ALA A 77 -0.39 -10.57 -11.34
CA ALA A 77 -0.93 -11.74 -10.64
C ALA A 77 0.16 -12.59 -9.97
N MET A 78 -0.10 -13.07 -8.74
CA MET A 78 0.81 -13.98 -8.02
C MET A 78 0.87 -15.40 -8.60
N GLN A 79 0.29 -15.60 -9.79
CA GLN A 79 0.32 -16.84 -10.54
C GLN A 79 1.42 -16.76 -11.59
N ALA A 80 2.52 -17.48 -11.36
CA ALA A 80 3.66 -17.53 -12.28
C ALA A 80 3.34 -18.24 -13.61
N ILE A 81 2.44 -19.23 -13.58
CA ILE A 81 2.12 -20.09 -14.73
C ILE A 81 0.60 -20.24 -14.82
N PHE A 82 0.04 -19.96 -15.99
CA PHE A 82 -1.39 -20.10 -16.28
C PHE A 82 -1.84 -21.58 -16.28
N THR A 83 -3.15 -21.84 -16.23
CA THR A 83 -3.69 -23.21 -16.28
C THR A 83 -3.34 -23.93 -17.60
N ASN A 84 -3.05 -23.18 -18.66
CA ASN A 84 -2.59 -23.70 -19.95
C ASN A 84 -1.06 -23.95 -20.02
N GLY A 85 -0.33 -23.80 -18.92
CA GLY A 85 1.12 -24.03 -18.86
C GLY A 85 2.00 -22.91 -19.40
N GLN A 86 1.42 -21.78 -19.83
CA GLN A 86 2.19 -20.63 -20.31
C GLN A 86 2.69 -19.76 -19.15
N PRO A 87 3.92 -19.21 -19.21
CA PRO A 87 4.41 -18.24 -18.24
C PRO A 87 3.56 -16.98 -18.22
N ASN A 88 3.31 -16.43 -17.03
CA ASN A 88 2.59 -15.17 -16.88
C ASN A 88 3.58 -13.99 -16.89
N PRO A 89 3.55 -13.10 -17.90
CA PRO A 89 4.46 -11.95 -17.97
C PRO A 89 4.21 -10.91 -16.87
N GLN A 90 3.04 -10.95 -16.22
CA GLN A 90 2.70 -10.07 -15.11
C GLN A 90 3.15 -10.61 -13.76
N PHE A 91 3.72 -11.82 -13.68
CA PHE A 91 4.09 -12.39 -12.39
C PHE A 91 5.09 -11.51 -11.63
N GLY A 92 4.77 -11.20 -10.37
CA GLY A 92 5.66 -10.45 -9.47
C GLY A 92 5.79 -8.95 -9.78
N GLN A 93 4.99 -8.40 -10.70
CA GLN A 93 5.02 -6.96 -10.99
C GLN A 93 4.39 -6.15 -9.86
N ILE A 94 5.07 -5.08 -9.45
CA ILE A 94 4.54 -4.09 -8.50
C ILE A 94 4.33 -2.79 -9.26
N VAL A 95 3.08 -2.33 -9.32
CA VAL A 95 2.70 -1.12 -10.09
C VAL A 95 2.02 -0.05 -9.24
N ALA A 96 1.95 -0.25 -7.92
CA ALA A 96 1.37 0.73 -6.99
C ALA A 96 2.17 0.85 -5.69
N THR A 97 2.00 1.99 -5.03
CA THR A 97 2.42 2.21 -3.64
C THR A 97 1.27 1.94 -2.69
N GLN A 98 1.57 1.39 -1.51
CA GLN A 98 0.59 1.13 -0.47
C GLN A 98 0.25 2.38 0.35
N THR A 99 1.23 3.29 0.52
CA THR A 99 1.02 4.54 1.25
C THR A 99 1.00 5.73 0.30
N PRO A 100 0.22 6.79 0.61
CA PRO A 100 0.30 8.06 -0.10
C PRO A 100 1.71 8.68 -0.04
N ALA A 101 1.95 9.61 -0.97
CA ALA A 101 3.10 10.51 -0.91
C ALA A 101 3.04 11.40 0.36
N ARG A 102 4.12 12.14 0.64
CA ARG A 102 4.16 13.08 1.76
C ARG A 102 2.99 14.07 1.70
N GLN A 103 2.20 14.12 2.77
CA GLN A 103 1.10 15.07 2.93
C GLN A 103 1.34 15.94 4.15
N ILE A 104 1.08 17.23 4.00
CA ILE A 104 1.21 18.22 5.08
C ILE A 104 -0.15 18.88 5.24
N GLN A 105 -0.67 18.85 6.47
CA GLN A 105 -1.94 19.43 6.84
C GLN A 105 -1.71 20.44 7.96
N LEU A 106 -2.32 21.61 7.79
CA LEU A 106 -2.26 22.69 8.77
C LEU A 106 -3.69 22.99 9.21
N ALA A 107 -3.89 23.06 10.52
CA ALA A 107 -5.19 23.39 11.10
C ALA A 107 -5.04 24.42 12.21
N LEU A 108 -6.00 25.34 12.26
CA LEU A 108 -6.15 26.33 13.31
C LEU A 108 -7.49 26.07 14.01
N LYS A 109 -7.45 25.87 15.32
CA LYS A 109 -8.64 25.73 16.14
C LYS A 109 -8.67 26.87 17.15
N VAL A 110 -9.76 27.63 17.15
CA VAL A 110 -10.01 28.70 18.11
C VAL A 110 -11.03 28.20 19.13
N ILE A 111 -10.74 28.43 20.40
CA ILE A 111 -11.59 28.08 21.54
C ILE A 111 -11.79 29.37 22.33
N TRP A 112 -13.04 29.74 22.57
CA TRP A 112 -13.44 30.96 23.29
C TRP A 112 -14.48 30.61 24.37
#